data_AF-A0A1M3CQY1-F1
#
_entry.id   AF-A0A1M3CQY1-F1
#
_cell.length_a   1.000
_cell.length_b   1.000
_cell.length_c   1.000
_cell.angle_alpha   90.00
_cell.angle_beta   90.00
_cell.angle_gamma   90.00
#
_symmetry.space_group_name_H-M   'P 1'
#
loop_
_entity.id
_entity.type
_entity.pdbx_description
1 polymer ?
#
loop_
_entity_poly.entity_id
_entity_poly.type
_entity_poly.pdbx_seq_one_letter_code
_entity_poly.pdbx_strand_id
1 'polypeptide(L)'
;MTKFAYSLDKTSYSWKNALLWGNFVAHCRNVNKGSLGHRIVAAVMAAIEFLPIISQISSICEKIIVGNLLPAPPASSKSPLVNKKILEETKNAAHQGIPKPNAPIKSQSWENYKIDLLSQLPTVIESQRKNKTYKREKLVDLLKAHENIPIPLSNLPKSVKYFSEKTTFYSYNAEGIRDYNWGCAWRAIQTCLSAYSIHPSFEELFHLFGPLPHLKRMYESKYPGEQLPNTKVFAPYDLSSGWAEPFIGHMAMHFYDIPSVLTRVNGIPGYCNAPQDVFKHSSSLNFYDFKERLLKHFKQETPAPVMIDDAMFALNIVGLEEEGLNITLWIADPHIQQGINTSIDKDLAPAGLYKVTLDPTGRQIKCSLADEHSHQLPNMFCKGSYEGLHFDTKHWMVLFPLNKN
;
A
#
# COMPACT_ATOMS: atom_id res chain seq x y z
N MET A 1 -25.18 20.37 -41.57
CA MET A 1 -24.56 20.54 -40.23
C MET A 1 -25.67 20.79 -39.21
N THR A 2 -26.16 19.73 -38.59
CA THR A 2 -27.18 19.79 -37.54
C THR A 2 -26.53 20.32 -36.26
N LYS A 3 -26.88 21.55 -35.86
CA LYS A 3 -26.52 22.10 -34.54
C LYS A 3 -27.10 21.19 -33.47
N PHE A 4 -26.26 20.72 -32.55
CA PHE A 4 -26.71 20.04 -31.33
C PHE A 4 -27.52 21.03 -30.47
N ALA A 5 -28.85 21.07 -30.68
CA ALA A 5 -29.81 21.94 -30.00
C ALA A 5 -30.13 21.48 -28.56
N TYR A 6 -29.13 20.95 -27.85
CA TYR A 6 -29.25 20.41 -26.50
C TYR A 6 -28.36 21.14 -25.49
N SER A 7 -27.55 22.10 -25.94
CA SER A 7 -26.70 22.92 -25.07
C SER A 7 -27.48 24.11 -24.50
N LEU A 8 -27.22 24.45 -23.23
CA LEU A 8 -27.74 25.69 -22.63
C LEU A 8 -27.13 26.89 -23.34
N ASP A 9 -27.86 28.02 -23.34
CA ASP A 9 -27.32 29.27 -23.87
C ASP A 9 -26.03 29.65 -23.12
N LYS A 10 -25.02 30.10 -23.86
CA LYS A 10 -23.66 30.33 -23.35
C LYS A 10 -23.65 31.29 -22.15
N THR A 11 -24.60 32.23 -22.08
CA THR A 11 -24.73 33.19 -20.98
C THR A 11 -25.20 32.58 -19.65
N SER A 12 -25.72 31.35 -19.70
CA SER A 12 -26.20 30.60 -18.53
C SER A 12 -25.06 29.96 -17.73
N TYR A 13 -23.90 29.73 -18.36
CA TYR A 13 -22.70 29.17 -17.75
C TYR A 13 -21.91 30.27 -17.03
N SER A 14 -22.31 30.57 -15.79
CA SER A 14 -21.53 31.42 -14.88
C SER A 14 -20.84 30.57 -13.82
N TRP A 15 -19.72 31.05 -13.25
CA TRP A 15 -19.07 30.40 -12.10
C TRP A 15 -20.02 30.19 -10.91
N LYS A 16 -21.04 31.05 -10.77
CA LYS A 16 -22.11 30.94 -9.77
C LYS A 16 -23.09 29.79 -10.08
N ASN A 17 -23.26 29.42 -11.35
CA ASN A 17 -24.12 28.33 -11.81
C ASN A 17 -23.34 27.03 -12.12
N ALA A 18 -22.00 27.08 -12.11
CA ALA A 18 -21.11 25.95 -12.42
C ALA A 18 -21.05 24.90 -11.29
N LEU A 19 -21.57 25.22 -10.11
CA LEU A 19 -21.88 24.21 -9.09
C LEU A 19 -23.10 23.41 -9.57
N LEU A 20 -23.02 22.08 -9.53
CA LEU A 20 -23.97 21.11 -10.12
C LEU A 20 -25.46 21.42 -9.87
N TRP A 21 -25.78 22.17 -8.80
CA TRP A 21 -27.12 22.70 -8.51
C TRP A 21 -27.72 23.60 -9.61
N GLY A 22 -26.93 24.49 -10.23
CA GLY A 22 -27.41 25.41 -11.25
C GLY A 22 -27.82 24.69 -12.54
N ASN A 23 -27.00 23.72 -12.96
CA ASN A 23 -27.27 22.85 -14.10
C ASN A 23 -28.47 21.93 -13.82
N PHE A 24 -28.54 21.34 -12.62
CA PHE A 24 -29.64 20.47 -12.23
C PHE A 24 -30.98 21.18 -12.29
N VAL A 25 -31.09 22.38 -11.69
CA VAL A 25 -32.31 23.19 -11.71
C VAL A 25 -32.71 23.59 -13.14
N ALA A 26 -31.73 23.90 -14.00
CA ALA A 26 -31.99 24.20 -15.40
C ALA A 26 -32.54 22.99 -16.15
N HIS A 27 -31.95 21.81 -15.96
CA HIS A 27 -32.44 20.56 -16.55
C HIS A 27 -33.82 20.19 -16.04
N CYS A 28 -34.10 20.31 -14.73
CA CYS A 28 -35.45 20.11 -14.16
C CYS A 28 -36.49 21.05 -14.78
N ARG A 29 -36.16 22.33 -15.04
CA ARG A 29 -37.06 23.28 -15.70
C ARG A 29 -37.32 22.91 -17.17
N ASN A 30 -36.36 22.26 -17.82
CA ASN A 30 -36.44 21.86 -19.23
C ASN A 30 -37.18 20.52 -19.42
N VAL A 31 -37.38 19.71 -18.37
CA VAL A 31 -38.22 18.49 -18.44
C VAL A 31 -39.66 18.79 -18.87
N ASN A 32 -40.15 20.02 -18.64
CA ASN A 32 -41.50 20.46 -18.99
C ASN A 32 -41.55 21.34 -20.26
N LYS A 33 -40.46 21.47 -21.02
CA LYS A 33 -40.37 22.34 -22.20
C LYS A 33 -39.83 21.58 -23.42
N GLY A 34 -40.22 21.99 -24.62
CA GLY A 34 -39.72 21.42 -25.88
C GLY A 34 -40.38 20.11 -26.30
N SER A 35 -39.78 19.44 -27.30
CA SER A 35 -40.27 18.17 -27.85
C SER A 35 -40.08 17.00 -26.87
N LEU A 36 -40.82 15.89 -27.07
CA LEU A 36 -40.74 14.71 -26.19
C LEU A 36 -39.30 14.21 -26.01
N GLY A 37 -38.50 14.16 -27.08
CA GLY A 37 -37.09 13.78 -27.01
C GLY A 37 -36.23 14.74 -26.19
N HIS A 38 -36.48 16.05 -26.27
CA HIS A 38 -35.79 17.04 -25.44
C HIS A 38 -36.11 16.86 -23.95
N ARG A 39 -37.38 16.58 -23.64
CA ARG A 39 -37.84 16.33 -22.25
C ARG A 39 -37.19 15.09 -21.65
N ILE A 40 -37.04 14.02 -22.44
CA ILE A 40 -36.37 12.78 -22.02
C ILE A 40 -34.89 13.04 -21.71
N VAL A 41 -34.16 13.72 -22.61
CA VAL A 41 -32.74 14.05 -22.41
C VAL A 41 -32.54 14.96 -21.19
N ALA A 42 -33.40 15.97 -21.02
CA ALA A 42 -33.35 16.84 -19.85
C ALA A 42 -33.61 16.07 -18.53
N ALA A 43 -34.50 15.07 -18.54
CA ALA A 43 -34.77 14.24 -17.37
C ALA A 43 -33.58 13.33 -17.00
N VAL A 44 -32.92 12.74 -18.00
CA VAL A 44 -31.72 11.91 -17.79
C VAL A 44 -30.56 12.74 -17.23
N MET A 45 -30.31 13.92 -17.79
CA MET A 45 -29.25 14.81 -17.30
C MET A 45 -29.53 15.29 -15.86
N ALA A 46 -30.79 15.64 -15.56
CA ALA A 46 -31.18 15.98 -14.19
C ALA A 46 -30.94 14.81 -13.21
N ALA A 47 -31.26 13.57 -13.60
CA ALA A 47 -31.03 12.40 -12.75
C ALA A 47 -29.54 12.14 -12.47
N ILE A 48 -28.67 12.31 -13.48
CA ILE A 48 -27.22 12.16 -13.32
C ILE A 48 -26.65 13.24 -12.40
N GLU A 49 -27.08 14.49 -12.56
CA GLU A 49 -26.60 15.62 -11.75
C GLU A 49 -27.17 15.62 -10.32
N PHE A 50 -28.28 14.91 -10.06
CA PHE A 50 -28.89 14.79 -8.74
C PHE A 50 -28.07 13.95 -7.75
N LEU A 51 -27.37 12.91 -8.22
CA LEU A 51 -26.60 12.01 -7.37
C LEU A 51 -25.44 12.73 -6.63
N PRO A 52 -24.60 13.54 -7.30
CA PRO A 52 -23.60 14.37 -6.62
C PRO A 52 -24.20 15.38 -5.63
N ILE A 53 -25.38 15.94 -5.94
CA ILE A 53 -26.07 16.92 -5.09
C ILE A 53 -26.53 16.26 -3.78
N ILE A 54 -27.15 15.07 -3.85
CA ILE A 54 -27.52 14.31 -2.64
C ILE A 54 -26.28 14.01 -1.81
N SER A 55 -25.17 13.60 -2.44
CA SER A 55 -23.91 13.32 -1.73
C SER A 55 -23.39 14.55 -0.96
N GLN A 56 -23.44 15.74 -1.56
CA GLN A 56 -23.06 17.00 -0.91
C GLN A 56 -24.00 17.36 0.26
N ILE A 57 -25.32 17.18 0.09
CA ILE A 57 -26.30 17.42 1.16
C ILE A 57 -26.07 16.45 2.32
N SER A 58 -25.82 15.17 2.02
CA SER A 58 -25.49 14.15 3.04
C SER A 58 -24.27 14.54 3.85
N SER A 59 -23.19 15.01 3.21
CA SER A 59 -21.98 15.47 3.89
C SER A 59 -22.21 16.72 4.76
N ILE A 60 -23.08 17.65 4.35
CA ILE A 60 -23.46 18.82 5.16
C ILE A 60 -24.30 18.40 6.37
N CYS A 61 -25.28 17.51 6.18
CA CYS A 61 -26.08 16.97 7.27
C CYS A 61 -25.20 16.23 8.29
N GLU A 62 -24.27 15.41 7.82
CA GLU A 62 -23.28 14.73 8.66
C GLU A 62 -22.44 15.74 9.46
N LYS A 63 -21.95 16.80 8.81
CA LYS A 63 -21.23 17.89 9.48
C LYS A 63 -22.08 18.61 10.54
N ILE A 64 -23.36 18.84 10.30
CA ILE A 64 -24.29 19.47 11.26
C ILE A 64 -24.56 18.53 12.45
N ILE A 65 -24.77 17.24 12.18
CA ILE A 65 -24.98 16.21 13.21
C ILE A 65 -23.74 16.10 14.09
N VAL A 66 -22.55 15.97 13.50
CA VAL A 66 -21.28 15.90 14.22
C VAL A 66 -21.00 17.22 14.98
N GLY A 67 -21.35 18.37 14.39
CA GLY A 67 -21.17 19.69 15.02
C GLY A 67 -22.13 19.99 16.18
N ASN A 68 -23.31 19.36 16.22
CA ASN A 68 -24.30 19.53 17.30
C ASN A 68 -24.19 18.45 18.39
N LEU A 69 -23.60 17.28 18.09
CA LEU A 69 -23.33 16.21 19.07
C LEU A 69 -22.01 16.39 19.82
N LEU A 70 -21.12 17.25 19.31
CA LEU A 70 -19.87 17.59 19.97
C LEU A 70 -19.91 19.05 20.42
N PRO A 71 -19.75 19.36 21.72
CA PRO A 71 -19.72 20.75 22.16
C PRO A 71 -18.54 21.47 21.49
N ALA A 72 -18.79 22.69 21.00
CA ALA A 72 -17.73 23.56 20.48
C ALA A 72 -16.64 23.71 21.56
N PRO A 73 -15.36 23.61 21.20
CA PRO A 73 -14.29 23.76 22.17
C PRO A 73 -14.33 25.19 22.73
N PRO A 74 -14.22 25.37 24.06
CA PRO A 74 -14.29 26.69 24.65
C PRO A 74 -13.14 27.56 24.14
N ALA A 75 -13.48 28.75 23.64
CA ALA A 75 -12.52 29.79 23.33
C ALA A 75 -11.82 30.20 24.63
N SER A 76 -10.51 30.01 24.69
CA SER A 76 -9.65 30.21 25.86
C SER A 76 -9.90 29.25 27.04
N SER A 77 -9.32 28.06 26.96
CA SER A 77 -8.90 27.39 28.20
C SER A 77 -7.64 26.57 27.93
N LYS A 78 -6.71 26.66 28.89
CA LYS A 78 -5.50 25.83 28.95
C LYS A 78 -5.93 24.37 28.78
N SER A 79 -5.16 23.64 27.96
CA SER A 79 -5.26 22.20 27.70
C SER A 79 -6.10 21.45 28.74
N PRO A 80 -7.19 20.77 28.36
CA PRO A 80 -7.86 19.92 29.32
C PRO A 80 -6.86 18.86 29.74
N LEU A 81 -6.68 18.73 31.05
CA LEU A 81 -6.05 17.60 31.70
C LEU A 81 -6.75 16.35 31.19
N VAL A 82 -6.22 15.81 30.09
CA VAL A 82 -6.30 14.40 29.73
C VAL A 82 -5.95 13.69 31.02
N ASN A 83 -6.92 12.91 31.51
CA ASN A 83 -6.78 12.06 32.68
C ASN A 83 -5.37 11.50 32.70
N LYS A 84 -4.49 12.05 33.56
CA LYS A 84 -3.12 11.55 33.73
C LYS A 84 -3.16 10.06 34.02
N LYS A 85 -4.24 9.59 34.66
CA LYS A 85 -4.51 8.18 34.91
C LYS A 85 -4.67 7.32 33.64
N ILE A 86 -5.35 7.80 32.59
CA ILE A 86 -5.53 7.03 31.33
C ILE A 86 -4.25 7.10 30.48
N LEU A 87 -3.55 8.24 30.45
CA LEU A 87 -2.27 8.35 29.75
C LEU A 87 -1.15 7.57 30.48
N GLU A 88 -1.18 7.50 31.81
CA GLU A 88 -0.29 6.68 32.64
C GLU A 88 -0.65 5.19 32.55
N GLU A 89 -1.93 4.80 32.57
CA GLU A 89 -2.35 3.40 32.40
C GLU A 89 -2.02 2.88 31.00
N THR A 90 -2.09 3.71 29.96
CA THR A 90 -1.66 3.33 28.60
C THR A 90 -0.13 3.26 28.48
N LYS A 91 0.61 4.14 29.18
CA LYS A 91 2.09 4.07 29.27
C LYS A 91 2.57 2.88 30.10
N ASN A 92 1.84 2.51 31.15
CA ASN A 92 2.19 1.41 32.05
C ASN A 92 1.80 0.05 31.43
N ALA A 93 0.69 -0.04 30.70
CA ALA A 93 0.31 -1.25 29.96
C ALA A 93 1.24 -1.52 28.75
N ALA A 94 1.73 -0.48 28.07
CA ALA A 94 2.71 -0.61 26.98
C ALA A 94 4.16 -0.81 27.46
N HIS A 95 4.41 -0.86 28.78
CA HIS A 95 5.74 -1.03 29.38
C HIS A 95 5.90 -2.31 30.21
N GLN A 96 4.84 -3.10 30.36
CA GLN A 96 4.92 -4.41 31.02
C GLN A 96 5.14 -5.50 29.98
N GLY A 97 6.37 -5.69 29.54
CA GLY A 97 6.74 -6.85 28.70
C GLY A 97 7.96 -6.68 27.82
N ILE A 98 8.47 -5.45 27.65
CA ILE A 98 9.75 -5.21 26.94
C ILE A 98 10.78 -4.82 28.02
N PRO A 99 11.87 -5.59 28.21
CA PRO A 99 12.94 -5.16 29.08
C PRO A 99 13.42 -3.79 28.59
N LYS A 100 13.30 -2.76 29.43
CA LYS A 100 13.93 -1.46 29.16
C LYS A 100 15.43 -1.74 28.97
N PRO A 101 16.06 -1.30 27.87
CA PRO A 101 17.49 -1.37 27.74
C PRO A 101 18.12 -0.64 28.93
N ASN A 102 18.83 -1.38 29.77
CA ASN A 102 19.53 -0.84 30.94
C ASN A 102 20.80 -0.11 30.48
N ALA A 103 20.66 1.04 29.83
CA ALA A 103 21.70 2.07 29.67
C ALA A 103 21.11 3.31 28.96
N PRO A 104 21.60 4.53 29.25
CA PRO A 104 21.31 5.68 28.40
C PRO A 104 21.90 5.45 27.00
N ILE A 105 21.04 5.13 26.04
CA ILE A 105 21.36 4.56 24.73
C ILE A 105 21.92 5.58 23.72
N LYS A 106 22.78 6.50 24.16
CA LYS A 106 23.41 7.54 23.31
C LYS A 106 24.84 7.20 22.85
N SER A 107 25.43 6.08 23.28
CA SER A 107 26.84 5.73 23.00
C SER A 107 27.09 4.39 22.31
N GLN A 108 26.06 3.59 22.02
CA GLN A 108 26.24 2.30 21.35
C GLN A 108 26.33 2.48 19.83
N SER A 109 27.32 1.86 19.19
CA SER A 109 27.41 1.83 17.73
C SER A 109 26.20 1.13 17.11
N TRP A 110 25.86 1.48 15.87
CA TRP A 110 24.78 0.83 15.12
C TRP A 110 24.94 -0.69 15.06
N GLU A 111 26.16 -1.17 14.81
CA GLU A 111 26.46 -2.60 14.76
C GLU A 111 26.21 -3.30 16.10
N ASN A 112 26.64 -2.69 17.22
CA ASN A 112 26.40 -3.27 18.53
C ASN A 112 24.90 -3.29 18.87
N TYR A 113 24.15 -2.28 18.43
CA TYR A 113 22.69 -2.24 18.60
C TYR A 113 22.00 -3.33 17.76
N LYS A 114 22.43 -3.53 16.51
CA LYS A 114 21.92 -4.59 15.63
C LYS A 114 22.18 -5.97 16.20
N ILE A 115 23.39 -6.23 16.71
CA ILE A 115 23.76 -7.48 17.38
C ILE A 115 22.91 -7.72 18.62
N ASP A 116 22.77 -6.70 19.47
CA ASP A 116 21.95 -6.78 20.69
C ASP A 116 20.48 -7.10 20.35
N LEU A 117 19.93 -6.41 19.35
CA LEU A 117 18.55 -6.62 18.90
C LEU A 117 18.32 -8.03 18.37
N LEU A 118 19.24 -8.55 17.54
CA LEU A 118 19.18 -9.92 17.04
C LEU A 118 19.30 -10.95 18.17
N SER A 119 20.16 -10.69 19.17
CA SER A 119 20.36 -11.61 20.30
C SER A 119 19.11 -11.74 21.19
N GLN A 120 18.33 -10.66 21.32
CA GLN A 120 17.13 -10.63 22.16
C GLN A 120 15.86 -11.11 21.42
N LEU A 121 15.89 -11.14 20.08
CA LEU A 121 14.72 -11.39 19.25
C LEU A 121 14.00 -12.71 19.57
N PRO A 122 14.67 -13.86 19.77
CA PRO A 122 13.98 -15.11 20.13
C PRO A 122 13.21 -14.98 21.45
N THR A 123 13.80 -14.34 22.46
CA THR A 123 13.17 -14.11 23.77
C THR A 123 11.99 -13.14 23.65
N VAL A 124 12.11 -12.09 22.84
CA VAL A 124 11.01 -11.16 22.57
C VAL A 124 9.85 -11.89 21.90
N ILE A 125 10.11 -12.66 20.84
CA ILE A 125 9.07 -13.44 20.14
C ILE A 125 8.36 -14.38 21.12
N GLU A 126 9.11 -15.15 21.91
CA GLU A 126 8.53 -16.10 22.86
C GLU A 126 7.71 -15.41 23.98
N SER A 127 8.23 -14.31 24.54
CA SER A 127 7.52 -13.51 25.53
C SER A 127 6.20 -12.97 24.97
N GLN A 128 6.23 -12.49 23.73
CA GLN A 128 5.05 -11.91 23.10
C GLN A 128 3.99 -12.95 22.72
N ARG A 129 4.42 -14.15 22.29
CA ARG A 129 3.52 -15.30 22.12
C ARG A 129 2.80 -15.66 23.42
N LYS A 130 3.49 -15.62 24.56
CA LYS A 130 2.91 -15.91 25.89
C LYS A 130 1.97 -14.81 26.39
N ASN A 131 2.36 -13.54 26.21
CA ASN A 131 1.69 -12.39 26.83
C ASN A 131 0.60 -11.74 25.97
N LYS A 132 0.40 -12.15 24.71
CA LYS A 132 -0.68 -11.69 23.81
C LYS A 132 -0.82 -10.15 23.72
N THR A 133 0.29 -9.42 23.74
CA THR A 133 0.29 -8.01 24.14
C THR A 133 0.11 -7.00 22.98
N TYR A 134 -0.18 -7.47 21.75
CA TYR A 134 -0.35 -6.61 20.57
C TYR A 134 -1.75 -6.69 19.98
N LYS A 135 -2.24 -5.53 19.48
CA LYS A 135 -3.64 -5.28 19.07
C LYS A 135 -4.21 -6.15 17.94
N ARG A 136 -3.43 -7.02 17.29
CA ARG A 136 -3.95 -7.97 16.31
C ARG A 136 -3.65 -9.39 16.76
N GLU A 137 -4.35 -9.79 17.81
CA GLU A 137 -4.21 -11.06 18.49
C GLU A 137 -4.12 -12.22 17.49
N LYS A 138 -2.92 -12.83 17.48
CA LYS A 138 -2.45 -13.99 16.74
C LYS A 138 -1.87 -13.68 15.34
N LEU A 139 -0.56 -13.83 15.23
CA LEU A 139 0.02 -14.65 14.16
C LEU A 139 -0.68 -16.01 14.32
N VAL A 140 -1.91 -16.11 13.77
CA VAL A 140 -2.77 -17.27 14.03
C VAL A 140 -2.15 -18.39 13.25
N ASP A 141 -1.67 -19.40 13.97
CA ASP A 141 -1.28 -20.66 13.38
C ASP A 141 -2.40 -21.13 12.47
N LEU A 142 -2.05 -21.24 11.21
CA LEU A 142 -2.89 -21.78 10.17
C LEU A 142 -2.72 -23.29 10.19
N LEU A 143 -3.80 -24.03 9.91
CA LEU A 143 -3.66 -25.45 9.66
C LEU A 143 -2.73 -25.64 8.47
N LYS A 144 -1.77 -26.56 8.58
CA LYS A 144 -0.77 -26.85 7.55
C LYS A 144 -1.36 -27.07 6.14
N ALA A 145 -2.59 -27.57 6.05
CA ALA A 145 -3.31 -27.77 4.79
C ALA A 145 -3.70 -26.46 4.05
N HIS A 146 -3.62 -25.31 4.72
CA HIS A 146 -3.95 -24.00 4.15
C HIS A 146 -2.71 -23.09 4.03
N GLU A 147 -1.54 -23.60 4.41
CA GLU A 147 -0.28 -22.89 4.32
C GLU A 147 0.14 -22.76 2.86
N ASN A 148 0.42 -21.54 2.43
CA ASN A 148 0.96 -21.31 1.09
C ASN A 148 2.47 -21.58 1.11
N ILE A 149 2.97 -22.26 0.08
CA ILE A 149 4.40 -22.56 -0.04
C ILE A 149 5.07 -21.37 -0.76
N PRO A 150 6.12 -20.77 -0.18
CA PRO A 150 6.92 -19.75 -0.88
C PRO A 150 7.44 -20.28 -2.22
N ILE A 151 7.40 -19.45 -3.26
CA ILE A 151 7.59 -19.87 -4.65
C ILE A 151 8.92 -19.34 -5.18
N PRO A 152 9.91 -20.19 -5.50
CA PRO A 152 11.13 -19.75 -6.19
C PRO A 152 10.79 -19.22 -7.59
N LEU A 153 11.25 -18.00 -7.90
CA LEU A 153 11.04 -17.36 -9.19
C LEU A 153 12.02 -17.85 -10.27
N SER A 154 12.97 -18.73 -9.91
CA SER A 154 13.89 -19.38 -10.85
C SER A 154 13.19 -20.20 -11.94
N ASN A 155 11.92 -20.54 -11.72
CA ASN A 155 11.11 -21.35 -12.64
C ASN A 155 10.16 -20.50 -13.51
N LEU A 156 10.28 -19.18 -13.52
CA LEU A 156 9.53 -18.33 -14.45
C LEU A 156 9.85 -18.70 -15.91
N PRO A 157 8.91 -18.51 -16.86
CA PRO A 157 9.14 -18.87 -18.26
C PRO A 157 10.42 -18.23 -18.81
N LYS A 158 11.26 -19.01 -19.51
CA LYS A 158 12.53 -18.52 -20.10
C LYS A 158 12.36 -17.36 -21.09
N SER A 159 11.15 -17.12 -21.57
CA SER A 159 10.83 -15.97 -22.43
C SER A 159 10.91 -14.64 -21.70
N VAL A 160 10.87 -14.63 -20.36
CA VAL A 160 11.02 -13.41 -19.57
C VAL A 160 12.48 -12.98 -19.59
N LYS A 161 12.76 -11.86 -20.27
CA LYS A 161 14.14 -11.42 -20.50
C LYS A 161 14.79 -10.78 -19.28
N TYR A 162 14.01 -10.09 -18.45
CA TYR A 162 14.51 -9.34 -17.31
C TYR A 162 13.64 -9.62 -16.08
N PHE A 163 14.12 -10.48 -15.18
CA PHE A 163 13.38 -10.86 -13.97
C PHE A 163 14.30 -11.25 -12.81
N SER A 164 13.71 -11.26 -11.61
CA SER A 164 14.42 -11.55 -10.35
C SER A 164 14.53 -13.06 -10.12
N GLU A 165 15.42 -13.73 -10.87
CA GLU A 165 15.53 -15.21 -10.86
C GLU A 165 15.88 -15.81 -9.49
N LYS A 166 16.70 -15.11 -8.70
CA LYS A 166 17.20 -15.56 -7.39
C LYS A 166 16.22 -15.27 -6.23
N THR A 167 14.97 -14.92 -6.54
CA THR A 167 13.98 -14.51 -5.56
C THR A 167 13.06 -15.66 -5.18
N THR A 168 12.61 -15.66 -3.93
CA THR A 168 11.46 -16.43 -3.45
C THR A 168 10.29 -15.49 -3.22
N PHE A 169 9.17 -15.74 -3.89
CA PHE A 169 7.92 -15.03 -3.68
C PHE A 169 7.19 -15.58 -2.45
N TYR A 170 6.82 -14.68 -1.55
CA TYR A 170 6.01 -14.98 -0.37
C TYR A 170 4.61 -14.38 -0.58
N SER A 171 3.57 -15.19 -0.41
CA SER A 171 2.18 -14.77 -0.42
C SER A 171 1.57 -14.83 0.98
N TYR A 172 0.32 -14.38 1.12
CA TYR A 172 -0.44 -14.61 2.35
C TYR A 172 -0.43 -16.07 2.77
N ASN A 173 -0.60 -16.32 4.07
CA ASN A 173 -0.64 -17.67 4.65
C ASN A 173 0.66 -18.48 4.51
N ALA A 174 1.74 -17.90 3.99
CA ALA A 174 3.05 -18.53 4.06
C ALA A 174 3.51 -18.68 5.50
N GLU A 175 4.36 -19.68 5.76
CA GLU A 175 4.95 -19.93 7.09
C GLU A 175 3.88 -20.23 8.17
N GLY A 176 2.71 -20.69 7.75
CA GLY A 176 1.59 -21.01 8.64
C GLY A 176 0.95 -19.79 9.32
N ILE A 177 1.18 -18.57 8.84
CA ILE A 177 0.70 -17.35 9.50
C ILE A 177 -0.53 -16.78 8.79
N ARG A 178 -1.66 -16.64 9.50
CA ARG A 178 -2.85 -15.98 8.96
C ARG A 178 -2.68 -14.45 8.90
N ASP A 179 -2.17 -13.95 7.78
CA ASP A 179 -1.87 -12.54 7.56
C ASP A 179 -2.78 -11.84 6.55
N TYR A 180 -3.93 -12.43 6.25
CA TYR A 180 -4.91 -11.87 5.32
C TYR A 180 -5.40 -10.46 5.73
N ASN A 181 -5.46 -9.53 4.76
CA ASN A 181 -5.81 -8.10 4.87
C ASN A 181 -4.75 -7.18 5.48
N TRP A 182 -3.55 -7.67 5.78
CA TRP A 182 -2.52 -6.80 6.36
C TRP A 182 -1.08 -7.21 6.15
N GLY A 183 -0.85 -8.47 5.83
CA GLY A 183 0.47 -9.02 5.61
C GLY A 183 1.12 -8.61 4.30
N CYS A 184 0.42 -8.01 3.34
CA CYS A 184 0.91 -7.99 1.96
C CYS A 184 2.18 -7.16 1.84
N ALA A 185 2.30 -6.09 2.61
CA ALA A 185 3.54 -5.32 2.67
C ALA A 185 4.68 -6.11 3.32
N TRP A 186 4.40 -6.87 4.39
CA TRP A 186 5.38 -7.76 5.02
C TRP A 186 5.86 -8.85 4.06
N ARG A 187 4.95 -9.49 3.33
CA ARG A 187 5.24 -10.49 2.31
C ARG A 187 6.01 -9.90 1.14
N ALA A 188 5.69 -8.68 0.74
CA ALA A 188 6.44 -7.96 -0.28
C ALA A 188 7.87 -7.61 0.16
N ILE A 189 8.06 -7.29 1.45
CA ILE A 189 9.38 -7.09 2.05
C ILE A 189 10.17 -8.41 2.10
N GLN A 190 9.56 -9.52 2.55
CA GLN A 190 10.20 -10.85 2.52
C GLN A 190 10.64 -11.22 1.10
N THR A 191 9.78 -10.99 0.12
CA THR A 191 10.07 -11.24 -1.29
C THR A 191 11.28 -10.43 -1.76
N CYS A 192 11.35 -9.12 -1.46
CA CYS A 192 12.53 -8.31 -1.80
C CYS A 192 13.81 -8.80 -1.11
N LEU A 193 13.75 -9.16 0.18
CA LEU A 193 14.92 -9.62 0.94
C LEU A 193 15.47 -10.97 0.44
N SER A 194 14.59 -11.85 -0.04
CA SER A 194 14.98 -13.17 -0.55
C SER A 194 15.93 -13.10 -1.75
N ALA A 195 15.88 -12.02 -2.56
CA ALA A 195 16.80 -11.78 -3.66
C ALA A 195 18.28 -11.67 -3.22
N TYR A 196 18.49 -11.37 -1.93
CA TYR A 196 19.80 -11.24 -1.29
C TYR A 196 20.09 -12.43 -0.36
N SER A 197 19.38 -13.56 -0.52
CA SER A 197 19.49 -14.75 0.32
C SER A 197 19.22 -14.47 1.81
N ILE A 198 18.40 -13.47 2.10
CA ILE A 198 17.97 -13.10 3.46
C ILE A 198 16.51 -13.55 3.62
N HIS A 199 16.29 -14.49 4.54
CA HIS A 199 15.00 -15.16 4.75
C HIS A 199 14.53 -15.05 6.21
N PRO A 200 14.29 -13.84 6.74
CA PRO A 200 13.65 -13.71 8.03
C PRO A 200 12.22 -14.23 7.93
N SER A 201 11.79 -14.94 8.97
CA SER A 201 10.39 -15.29 9.14
C SER A 201 9.54 -14.03 9.25
N PHE A 202 8.26 -14.15 8.93
CA PHE A 202 7.32 -13.04 9.06
C PHE A 202 7.28 -12.50 10.50
N GLU A 203 7.37 -13.39 11.50
CA GLU A 203 7.43 -12.97 12.90
C GLU A 203 8.69 -12.16 13.19
N GLU A 204 9.87 -12.61 12.75
CA GLU A 204 11.11 -11.86 12.94
C GLU A 204 11.02 -10.47 12.32
N LEU A 205 10.51 -10.34 11.09
CA LEU A 205 10.28 -9.04 10.47
C LEU A 205 9.31 -8.18 11.30
N PHE A 206 8.17 -8.74 11.68
CA PHE A 206 7.15 -8.01 12.42
C PHE A 206 7.66 -7.52 13.78
N HIS A 207 8.44 -8.35 14.50
CA HIS A 207 8.99 -8.00 15.81
C HIS A 207 10.22 -7.09 15.73
N LEU A 208 11.04 -7.19 14.69
CA LEU A 208 12.17 -6.28 14.47
C LEU A 208 11.71 -4.88 14.06
N PHE A 209 10.78 -4.81 13.10
CA PHE A 209 10.39 -3.57 12.42
C PHE A 209 9.03 -3.01 12.84
N GLY A 210 8.32 -3.69 13.75
CA GLY A 210 7.06 -3.22 14.31
C GLY A 210 7.19 -2.10 15.34
N PRO A 211 8.13 -2.18 16.31
CA PRO A 211 8.28 -1.16 17.36
C PRO A 211 8.81 0.19 16.85
N LEU A 212 8.12 1.29 17.21
CA LEU A 212 8.56 2.65 16.93
C LEU A 212 10.00 2.97 17.39
N PRO A 213 10.47 2.53 18.58
CA PRO A 213 11.84 2.79 19.01
C PRO A 213 12.89 2.20 18.07
N HIS A 214 12.65 1.03 17.48
CA HIS A 214 13.58 0.40 16.55
C HIS A 214 13.62 1.17 15.23
N LEU A 215 12.45 1.54 14.69
CA LEU A 215 12.35 2.32 13.46
C LEU A 215 13.07 3.68 13.59
N LYS A 216 12.93 4.36 14.73
CA LYS A 216 13.65 5.63 15.00
C LYS A 216 15.16 5.44 14.94
N ARG A 217 15.68 4.39 15.59
CA ARG A 217 17.12 4.10 15.58
C ARG A 217 17.65 3.74 14.20
N MET A 218 16.92 2.91 13.46
CA MET A 218 17.27 2.55 12.08
C MET A 218 17.31 3.80 11.20
N TYR A 219 16.34 4.69 11.33
CA TYR A 219 16.30 5.92 10.56
C TYR A 219 17.43 6.88 10.91
N GLU A 220 17.70 7.10 12.21
CA GLU A 220 18.81 7.94 12.68
C GLU A 220 20.18 7.39 12.24
N SER A 221 20.32 6.06 12.18
CA SER A 221 21.51 5.39 11.64
C SER A 221 21.64 5.60 10.13
N LYS A 222 20.53 5.50 9.38
CA LYS A 222 20.53 5.66 7.93
C LYS A 222 20.74 7.11 7.49
N TYR A 223 20.19 8.06 8.24
CA TYR A 223 20.23 9.48 7.98
C TYR A 223 20.75 10.24 9.21
N PRO A 224 22.08 10.24 9.45
CA PRO A 224 22.67 10.87 10.62
C PRO A 224 22.29 12.36 10.72
N GLY A 225 21.86 12.77 11.92
CA GLY A 225 21.44 14.14 12.19
C GLY A 225 19.96 14.41 11.91
N GLU A 226 19.23 13.44 11.38
CA GLU A 226 17.78 13.54 11.17
C GLU A 226 17.00 12.76 12.21
N GLN A 227 15.78 13.21 12.51
CA GLN A 227 14.85 12.50 13.38
C GLN A 227 13.59 12.13 12.61
N LEU A 228 13.02 10.96 12.89
CA LEU A 228 11.70 10.63 12.37
C LEU A 228 10.65 11.57 12.99
N PRO A 229 9.87 12.26 12.15
CA PRO A 229 8.82 13.13 12.65
C PRO A 229 7.76 12.30 13.40
N ASN A 230 7.30 12.83 14.53
CA ASN A 230 6.22 12.21 15.32
C ASN A 230 4.84 12.79 14.95
N THR A 231 4.64 13.10 13.67
CA THR A 231 3.47 13.84 13.16
C THR A 231 2.23 12.98 13.03
N LYS A 232 2.39 11.66 12.87
CA LYS A 232 1.30 10.68 12.84
C LYS A 232 1.79 9.30 13.28
N VAL A 233 0.85 8.41 13.56
CA VAL A 233 1.16 7.00 13.88
C VAL A 233 1.56 6.27 12.60
N PHE A 234 2.70 5.60 12.63
CA PHE A 234 3.23 4.88 11.46
C PHE A 234 3.91 3.55 11.79
N ALA A 235 4.30 3.35 13.05
CA ALA A 235 4.93 2.11 13.45
C ALA A 235 3.88 0.99 13.49
N PRO A 236 4.16 -0.19 12.90
CA PRO A 236 3.17 -1.26 12.82
C PRO A 236 2.55 -1.67 14.17
N TYR A 237 3.29 -1.60 15.27
CA TYR A 237 2.77 -1.92 16.60
C TYR A 237 1.77 -0.92 17.15
N ASP A 238 1.87 0.33 16.69
CA ASP A 238 1.00 1.41 17.11
C ASP A 238 -0.25 1.48 16.22
N LEU A 239 -0.21 0.87 15.03
CA LEU A 239 -1.34 0.71 14.12
C LEU A 239 -2.25 -0.43 14.57
N SER A 240 -3.57 -0.23 14.49
CA SER A 240 -4.54 -1.31 14.74
C SER A 240 -4.43 -2.46 13.73
N SER A 241 -3.95 -2.16 12.52
CA SER A 241 -3.82 -3.14 11.43
C SER A 241 -2.57 -4.02 11.53
N GLY A 242 -1.50 -3.53 12.19
CA GLY A 242 -0.17 -4.14 12.09
C GLY A 242 0.50 -3.96 10.72
N TRP A 243 -0.06 -3.10 9.86
CA TRP A 243 0.36 -2.92 8.47
C TRP A 243 1.78 -2.33 8.36
N ALA A 244 2.56 -2.79 7.39
CA ALA A 244 3.84 -2.19 6.99
C ALA A 244 3.72 -1.47 5.65
N GLU A 245 4.68 -0.64 5.29
CA GLU A 245 4.69 0.11 4.02
C GLU A 245 6.11 0.10 3.43
N PRO A 246 6.34 0.55 2.18
CA PRO A 246 7.68 0.59 1.59
C PRO A 246 8.73 1.32 2.44
N PHE A 247 8.32 2.28 3.29
CA PHE A 247 9.20 2.90 4.28
C PHE A 247 9.75 1.89 5.31
N ILE A 248 8.92 0.98 5.81
CA ILE A 248 9.35 -0.10 6.71
C ILE A 248 10.31 -1.04 5.98
N GLY A 249 9.99 -1.39 4.72
CA GLY A 249 10.90 -2.16 3.87
C GLY A 249 12.25 -1.47 3.66
N HIS A 250 12.27 -0.14 3.48
CA HIS A 250 13.49 0.66 3.35
C HIS A 250 14.36 0.62 4.61
N MET A 251 13.74 0.59 5.80
CA MET A 251 14.46 0.37 7.07
C MET A 251 14.96 -1.06 7.21
N ALA A 252 14.19 -2.05 6.74
CA ALA A 252 14.63 -3.45 6.73
C ALA A 252 15.85 -3.66 5.81
N MET A 253 15.83 -3.08 4.61
CA MET A 253 16.99 -3.11 3.70
C MET A 253 18.23 -2.48 4.35
N HIS A 254 18.08 -1.32 5.00
CA HIS A 254 19.17 -0.71 5.77
C HIS A 254 19.70 -1.63 6.89
N PHE A 255 18.79 -2.28 7.62
CA PHE A 255 19.17 -3.19 8.69
C PHE A 255 20.00 -4.38 8.19
N TYR A 256 19.70 -4.92 7.01
CA TYR A 256 20.47 -6.01 6.40
C TYR A 256 21.60 -5.53 5.46
N ASP A 257 21.99 -4.26 5.58
CA ASP A 257 23.07 -3.64 4.81
C ASP A 257 22.83 -3.71 3.29
N ILE A 258 21.57 -3.74 2.86
CA ILE A 258 21.15 -3.70 1.45
C ILE A 258 20.91 -2.23 1.08
N PRO A 259 21.65 -1.69 0.08
CA PRO A 259 21.36 -0.35 -0.43
C PRO A 259 19.97 -0.34 -1.06
N SER A 260 19.22 0.72 -0.82
CA SER A 260 17.85 0.84 -1.32
C SER A 260 17.47 2.30 -1.54
N VAL A 261 16.45 2.52 -2.36
CA VAL A 261 15.83 3.84 -2.56
C VAL A 261 14.33 3.72 -2.36
N LEU A 262 13.84 4.55 -1.45
CA LEU A 262 12.42 4.83 -1.28
C LEU A 262 12.06 6.04 -2.14
N THR A 263 11.00 5.93 -2.94
CA THR A 263 10.49 7.02 -3.78
C THR A 263 8.98 6.93 -3.92
N ARG A 264 8.41 7.79 -4.77
CA ARG A 264 6.98 7.88 -5.05
C ARG A 264 6.72 8.12 -6.54
N VAL A 265 5.60 7.59 -7.05
CA VAL A 265 5.10 7.84 -8.40
C VAL A 265 3.84 8.69 -8.29
N ASN A 266 3.78 9.79 -9.04
CA ASN A 266 2.73 10.83 -9.06
C ASN A 266 2.46 11.54 -7.73
N GLY A 267 2.92 11.04 -6.58
CA GLY A 267 2.68 11.61 -5.27
C GLY A 267 2.61 10.56 -4.18
N ILE A 268 2.23 10.99 -2.97
CA ILE A 268 2.08 10.10 -1.81
C ILE A 268 0.61 9.64 -1.75
N PRO A 269 0.33 8.32 -1.63
CA PRO A 269 -1.03 7.83 -1.46
C PRO A 269 -1.72 8.45 -0.24
N GLY A 270 -3.00 8.82 -0.39
CA GLY A 270 -3.74 9.59 0.63
C GLY A 270 -3.91 8.88 1.98
N TYR A 271 -3.97 7.55 1.99
CA TYR A 271 -4.21 6.73 3.19
C TYR A 271 -2.93 6.11 3.78
N CYS A 272 -1.75 6.48 3.29
CA CYS A 272 -0.51 5.91 3.83
C CYS A 272 -0.24 6.38 5.28
N ASN A 273 0.45 5.54 6.04
CA ASN A 273 0.91 5.79 7.39
C ASN A 273 2.37 6.27 7.41
N ALA A 274 3.14 6.14 6.33
CA ALA A 274 4.50 6.66 6.23
C ALA A 274 4.52 8.19 6.43
N PRO A 275 5.38 8.73 7.31
CA PRO A 275 5.52 10.18 7.46
C PRO A 275 6.06 10.80 6.17
N GLN A 276 5.55 11.95 5.74
CA GLN A 276 5.95 12.54 4.45
C GLN A 276 7.45 12.83 4.34
N ASP A 277 8.09 13.20 5.45
CA ASP A 277 9.50 13.58 5.48
C ASP A 277 10.45 12.42 5.12
N VAL A 278 10.00 11.16 5.23
CA VAL A 278 10.83 10.00 4.85
C VAL A 278 11.12 9.96 3.35
N PHE A 279 10.34 10.70 2.55
CA PHE A 279 10.51 10.82 1.09
C PHE A 279 11.37 12.02 0.66
N LYS A 280 11.84 12.87 1.58
CA LYS A 280 12.58 14.11 1.22
C LYS A 280 13.90 13.86 0.48
N HIS A 281 14.45 12.66 0.62
CA HIS A 281 15.67 12.21 -0.06
C HIS A 281 15.44 11.72 -1.49
N SER A 282 14.19 11.82 -1.99
CA SER A 282 13.79 11.35 -3.30
C SER A 282 12.79 12.31 -3.95
N SER A 283 12.97 12.58 -5.25
CA SER A 283 11.96 13.28 -6.03
C SER A 283 10.80 12.34 -6.38
N SER A 284 9.59 12.90 -6.50
CA SER A 284 8.48 12.16 -7.10
C SER A 284 8.78 11.90 -8.58
N LEU A 285 8.52 10.69 -9.02
CA LEU A 285 8.60 10.29 -10.42
C LEU A 285 7.22 10.46 -11.06
N ASN A 286 7.17 10.82 -12.34
CA ASN A 286 6.01 10.51 -13.18
C ASN A 286 6.16 9.08 -13.74
N PHE A 287 5.18 8.60 -14.51
CA PHE A 287 5.27 7.26 -15.10
C PHE A 287 6.46 7.09 -16.05
N TYR A 288 6.81 8.10 -16.86
CA TYR A 288 7.93 8.02 -17.79
C TYR A 288 9.25 7.78 -17.05
N ASP A 289 9.54 8.59 -16.02
CA ASP A 289 10.74 8.46 -15.20
C ASP A 289 10.75 7.14 -14.41
N PHE A 290 9.57 6.68 -13.97
CA PHE A 290 9.42 5.39 -13.29
C PHE A 290 9.70 4.22 -14.23
N LYS A 291 9.18 4.24 -15.46
CA LYS A 291 9.45 3.24 -16.51
C LYS A 291 10.94 3.16 -16.82
N GLU A 292 11.60 4.28 -17.08
CA GLU A 292 13.05 4.32 -17.35
C GLU A 292 13.86 3.75 -16.19
N ARG A 293 13.46 4.07 -14.96
CA ARG A 293 14.09 3.53 -13.76
C ARG A 293 13.89 2.02 -13.61
N LEU A 294 12.69 1.50 -13.88
CA LEU A 294 12.42 0.06 -13.89
C LEU A 294 13.27 -0.64 -14.95
N LEU A 295 13.35 -0.09 -16.17
CA LEU A 295 14.17 -0.63 -17.24
C LEU A 295 15.64 -0.71 -16.83
N LYS A 296 16.19 0.38 -16.29
CA LYS A 296 17.57 0.39 -15.78
C LYS A 296 17.78 -0.60 -14.64
N HIS A 297 16.80 -0.76 -13.76
CA HIS A 297 16.87 -1.66 -12.61
C HIS A 297 16.88 -3.14 -13.03
N PHE A 298 15.92 -3.55 -13.86
CA PHE A 298 15.76 -4.95 -14.26
C PHE A 298 16.75 -5.40 -15.35
N LYS A 299 17.39 -4.47 -16.08
CA LYS A 299 18.49 -4.78 -17.02
C LYS A 299 19.83 -5.07 -16.33
N GLN A 300 19.90 -5.02 -15.01
CA GLN A 300 21.08 -5.43 -14.23
C GLN A 300 21.25 -6.96 -14.28
N GLU A 301 22.45 -7.45 -13.95
CA GLU A 301 22.74 -8.89 -13.96
C GLU A 301 21.90 -9.68 -12.93
N THR A 302 21.70 -9.09 -11.75
CA THR A 302 20.90 -9.68 -10.66
C THR A 302 19.84 -8.70 -10.18
N PRO A 303 18.74 -8.50 -10.92
CA PRO A 303 17.73 -7.55 -10.48
C PRO A 303 16.95 -8.13 -9.30
N ALA A 304 16.65 -7.26 -8.33
CA ALA A 304 15.80 -7.59 -7.20
C ALA A 304 14.34 -7.14 -7.45
N PRO A 305 13.34 -7.72 -6.78
CA PRO A 305 11.96 -7.25 -6.86
C PRO A 305 11.82 -5.79 -6.42
N VAL A 306 10.94 -5.06 -7.08
CA VAL A 306 10.57 -3.68 -6.70
C VAL A 306 9.23 -3.72 -6.00
N MET A 307 9.17 -3.27 -4.75
CA MET A 307 7.92 -3.20 -4.00
C MET A 307 7.16 -1.91 -4.35
N ILE A 308 5.87 -2.04 -4.64
CA ILE A 308 4.94 -0.92 -4.89
C ILE A 308 3.78 -0.98 -3.91
N ASP A 309 3.27 0.18 -3.48
CA ASP A 309 2.18 0.28 -2.50
C ASP A 309 1.33 1.53 -2.75
N ASP A 310 0.01 1.38 -2.95
CA ASP A 310 -0.96 2.48 -3.12
C ASP A 310 -1.74 2.84 -1.84
N ALA A 311 -1.23 2.43 -0.68
CA ALA A 311 -1.83 2.44 0.65
C ALA A 311 -3.04 1.50 0.84
N MET A 312 -3.42 0.73 -0.18
CA MET A 312 -4.42 -0.33 -0.06
C MET A 312 -3.81 -1.70 -0.35
N PHE A 313 -2.93 -1.78 -1.34
CA PHE A 313 -2.29 -3.01 -1.77
C PHE A 313 -0.79 -2.81 -1.91
N ALA A 314 -0.04 -3.69 -1.24
CA ALA A 314 1.39 -3.83 -1.48
C ALA A 314 1.66 -5.06 -2.35
N LEU A 315 2.49 -4.87 -3.37
CA LEU A 315 2.82 -5.86 -4.40
C LEU A 315 4.31 -5.79 -4.74
N ASN A 316 4.82 -6.77 -5.47
CA ASN A 316 6.14 -6.67 -6.10
C ASN A 316 6.03 -6.70 -7.62
N ILE A 317 6.78 -5.83 -8.28
CA ILE A 317 7.19 -6.01 -9.67
C ILE A 317 8.43 -6.92 -9.62
N VAL A 318 8.38 -8.06 -10.30
CA VAL A 318 9.46 -9.08 -10.28
C VAL A 318 10.18 -9.22 -11.62
N GLY A 319 9.64 -8.60 -12.67
CA GLY A 319 10.25 -8.57 -13.99
C GLY A 319 9.52 -7.64 -14.95
N LEU A 320 10.08 -7.47 -16.15
CA LEU A 320 9.51 -6.64 -17.19
C LEU A 320 9.77 -7.17 -18.60
N GLU A 321 8.89 -6.80 -19.52
CA GLU A 321 9.00 -7.02 -20.96
C GLU A 321 8.69 -5.71 -21.70
N GLU A 322 9.47 -5.43 -22.75
CA GLU A 322 9.24 -4.28 -23.64
C GLU A 322 8.46 -4.75 -24.87
N GLU A 323 7.26 -4.19 -25.10
CA GLU A 323 6.37 -4.55 -26.22
C GLU A 323 6.08 -3.31 -27.06
N GLY A 324 7.00 -2.96 -27.96
CA GLY A 324 6.91 -1.71 -28.72
C GLY A 324 7.00 -0.49 -27.80
N LEU A 325 5.94 0.32 -27.75
CA LEU A 325 5.87 1.48 -26.85
C LEU A 325 5.33 1.12 -25.45
N ASN A 326 4.67 -0.03 -25.34
CA ASN A 326 4.08 -0.53 -24.10
C ASN A 326 5.14 -1.21 -23.25
N ILE A 327 4.85 -1.35 -21.96
CA ILE A 327 5.63 -2.15 -21.03
C ILE A 327 4.73 -3.16 -20.35
N THR A 328 5.17 -4.42 -20.29
CA THR A 328 4.50 -5.46 -19.53
C THR A 328 5.27 -5.71 -18.24
N LEU A 329 4.59 -5.56 -17.11
CA LEU A 329 5.11 -5.82 -15.77
C LEU A 329 4.73 -7.23 -15.34
N TRP A 330 5.68 -7.97 -14.79
CA TRP A 330 5.40 -9.20 -14.05
C TRP A 330 5.16 -8.85 -12.59
N ILE A 331 3.95 -9.10 -12.11
CA ILE A 331 3.50 -8.78 -10.77
C ILE A 331 3.49 -10.05 -9.95
N ALA A 332 4.10 -9.99 -8.77
CA ALA A 332 3.92 -10.94 -7.69
C ALA A 332 2.99 -10.33 -6.64
N ASP A 333 1.78 -10.88 -6.57
CA ASP A 333 0.67 -10.38 -5.76
C ASP A 333 0.44 -11.31 -4.57
N PRO A 334 0.81 -10.90 -3.34
CA PRO A 334 0.65 -11.73 -2.15
C PRO A 334 -0.82 -12.01 -1.79
N HIS A 335 -1.80 -11.36 -2.42
CA HIS A 335 -3.23 -11.51 -2.11
C HIS A 335 -3.87 -12.73 -2.79
N ILE A 336 -3.20 -13.38 -3.74
CA ILE A 336 -3.80 -14.49 -4.49
C ILE A 336 -3.39 -15.81 -3.84
N GLN A 337 -4.37 -16.63 -3.45
CA GLN A 337 -4.09 -17.96 -2.93
C GLN A 337 -3.86 -18.97 -4.03
N GLN A 338 -2.99 -19.93 -3.77
CA GLN A 338 -2.99 -21.18 -4.50
C GLN A 338 -4.27 -21.92 -4.12
N GLY A 339 -5.17 -22.11 -5.10
CA GLY A 339 -6.37 -22.90 -4.88
C GLY A 339 -5.96 -24.33 -4.53
N ILE A 340 -6.39 -24.84 -3.37
CA ILE A 340 -6.14 -26.22 -2.91
C ILE A 340 -6.64 -27.27 -3.92
N ASN A 341 -7.49 -26.88 -4.89
CA ASN A 341 -8.13 -27.77 -5.87
C ASN A 341 -8.03 -27.33 -7.34
N THR A 342 -7.18 -26.36 -7.71
CA THR A 342 -7.04 -26.02 -9.14
C THR A 342 -6.00 -26.94 -9.77
N SER A 343 -6.46 -28.09 -10.27
CA SER A 343 -5.76 -28.93 -11.26
C SER A 343 -5.64 -28.24 -12.63
N ILE A 344 -5.56 -26.91 -12.64
CA ILE A 344 -5.55 -26.07 -13.84
C ILE A 344 -4.08 -25.92 -14.23
N ASP A 345 -3.77 -26.47 -15.41
CA ASP A 345 -2.48 -26.58 -16.11
C ASP A 345 -1.20 -26.30 -15.32
N LYS A 346 -0.29 -27.28 -15.34
CA LYS A 346 1.09 -27.14 -14.88
C LYS A 346 1.89 -26.05 -15.61
N ASP A 347 1.35 -25.49 -16.69
CA ASP A 347 1.93 -24.42 -17.50
C ASP A 347 1.42 -23.02 -17.11
N LEU A 348 0.42 -22.92 -16.21
CA LEU A 348 -0.06 -21.66 -15.68
C LEU A 348 0.85 -21.17 -14.54
N ALA A 349 1.15 -19.87 -14.57
CA ALA A 349 2.03 -19.23 -13.61
C ALA A 349 1.59 -19.53 -12.16
N PRO A 350 2.55 -19.76 -11.24
CA PRO A 350 2.24 -20.01 -9.83
C PRO A 350 1.28 -18.96 -9.27
N ALA A 351 0.35 -19.38 -8.41
CA ALA A 351 -0.70 -18.51 -7.87
C ALA A 351 -0.13 -17.18 -7.33
N GLY A 352 -0.64 -16.06 -7.84
CA GLY A 352 -0.15 -14.72 -7.50
C GLY A 352 0.83 -14.11 -8.50
N LEU A 353 1.28 -14.84 -9.50
CA LEU A 353 2.13 -14.30 -10.58
C LEU A 353 1.28 -14.00 -11.82
N TYR A 354 1.27 -12.74 -12.27
CA TYR A 354 0.55 -12.35 -13.49
C TYR A 354 1.21 -11.18 -14.23
N LYS A 355 0.77 -10.98 -15.47
CA LYS A 355 1.26 -9.91 -16.34
C LYS A 355 0.27 -8.75 -16.39
N VAL A 356 0.79 -7.54 -16.32
CA VAL A 356 0.05 -6.29 -16.54
C VAL A 356 0.73 -5.49 -17.64
N THR A 357 0.03 -5.26 -18.75
CA THR A 357 0.54 -4.40 -19.83
C THR A 357 0.04 -2.99 -19.63
N LEU A 358 0.97 -2.05 -19.63
CA LEU A 358 0.75 -0.61 -19.52
C LEU A 358 1.03 0.06 -20.87
N ASP A 359 0.18 1.02 -21.22
CA ASP A 359 0.41 1.91 -22.35
C ASP A 359 1.53 2.94 -22.04
N PRO A 360 1.93 3.79 -23.00
CA PRO A 360 2.99 4.78 -22.79
C PRO A 360 2.67 5.84 -21.72
N THR A 361 1.41 5.99 -21.33
CA THR A 361 0.98 6.94 -20.29
C THR A 361 1.02 6.32 -18.89
N GLY A 362 1.11 4.98 -18.80
CA GLY A 362 1.09 4.24 -17.55
C GLY A 362 -0.28 3.68 -17.21
N ARG A 363 -1.22 3.73 -18.16
CA ARG A 363 -2.54 3.15 -17.98
C ARG A 363 -2.48 1.65 -18.26
N GLN A 364 -3.05 0.85 -17.35
CA GLN A 364 -3.27 -0.58 -17.59
C GLN A 364 -4.24 -0.78 -18.76
N ILE A 365 -3.80 -1.55 -19.75
CA ILE A 365 -4.58 -1.91 -20.94
C ILE A 365 -4.83 -3.42 -21.06
N LYS A 366 -4.04 -4.24 -20.36
CA LYS A 366 -4.18 -5.70 -20.35
C LYS A 366 -3.78 -6.29 -19.00
N CYS A 367 -4.44 -7.35 -18.56
CA CYS A 367 -4.05 -8.15 -17.40
C CYS A 367 -4.32 -9.62 -17.68
N SER A 368 -3.31 -10.48 -17.51
CA SER A 368 -3.45 -11.91 -17.83
C SER A 368 -4.48 -12.63 -16.96
N LEU A 369 -4.78 -12.14 -15.75
CA LEU A 369 -5.85 -12.71 -14.91
C LEU A 369 -7.25 -12.41 -15.44
N ALA A 370 -7.46 -11.24 -16.05
CA ALA A 370 -8.76 -10.81 -16.55
C ALA A 370 -9.11 -11.50 -17.88
N ASP A 371 -8.12 -11.73 -18.73
CA ASP A 371 -8.31 -12.28 -20.08
C ASP A 371 -8.53 -13.79 -20.09
N GLU A 372 -7.94 -14.53 -19.15
CA GLU A 372 -7.91 -16.01 -19.18
C GLU A 372 -9.01 -16.67 -18.32
N HIS A 373 -9.59 -15.98 -17.32
CA HIS A 373 -10.41 -16.67 -16.31
C HIS A 373 -11.63 -15.90 -15.75
N SER A 374 -12.36 -15.11 -16.56
CA SER A 374 -13.56 -14.38 -16.09
C SER A 374 -14.63 -15.25 -15.38
N HIS A 375 -14.60 -16.58 -15.58
CA HIS A 375 -15.51 -17.54 -14.93
C HIS A 375 -14.88 -18.45 -13.86
N GLN A 376 -13.54 -18.44 -13.69
CA GLN A 376 -12.82 -19.33 -12.76
C GLN A 376 -11.60 -18.64 -12.13
N LEU A 377 -11.71 -17.35 -11.78
CA LEU A 377 -10.63 -16.69 -11.06
C LEU A 377 -10.27 -17.52 -9.81
N PRO A 378 -8.97 -17.79 -9.55
CA PRO A 378 -8.55 -18.47 -8.33
C PRO A 378 -9.15 -17.77 -7.12
N ASN A 379 -9.26 -18.45 -5.97
CA ASN A 379 -9.78 -17.86 -4.73
C ASN A 379 -8.95 -16.61 -4.36
N MET A 380 -9.41 -15.48 -4.85
CA MET A 380 -8.77 -14.19 -4.68
C MET A 380 -9.37 -13.54 -3.47
N PHE A 381 -8.48 -13.15 -2.57
CA PHE A 381 -8.87 -12.48 -1.36
C PHE A 381 -9.36 -11.04 -1.59
N CYS A 382 -8.78 -10.35 -2.57
CA CYS A 382 -9.21 -9.01 -2.94
C CYS A 382 -9.25 -8.85 -4.46
N LYS A 383 -10.45 -8.65 -5.02
CA LYS A 383 -10.64 -8.45 -6.47
C LYS A 383 -9.98 -7.14 -6.97
N GLY A 384 -9.78 -6.16 -6.11
CA GLY A 384 -9.27 -4.84 -6.50
C GLY A 384 -7.75 -4.76 -6.77
N SER A 385 -6.96 -5.77 -6.40
CA SER A 385 -5.48 -5.66 -6.48
C SER A 385 -4.95 -5.68 -7.94
N TYR A 386 -5.57 -6.46 -8.82
CA TYR A 386 -5.16 -6.60 -10.23
C TYR A 386 -5.94 -5.70 -11.21
N GLU A 387 -7.11 -5.19 -10.80
CA GLU A 387 -7.99 -4.39 -11.65
C GLU A 387 -7.56 -2.91 -11.74
N GLY A 388 -6.50 -2.51 -11.02
CA GLY A 388 -6.20 -1.10 -10.80
C GLY A 388 -4.73 -0.73 -10.77
N LEU A 389 -3.85 -1.41 -11.52
CA LEU A 389 -2.42 -1.09 -11.60
C LEU A 389 -2.17 0.05 -12.61
N HIS A 390 -2.76 1.19 -12.30
CA HIS A 390 -2.64 2.43 -13.07
C HIS A 390 -1.52 3.31 -12.51
N PHE A 391 -0.56 3.69 -13.33
CA PHE A 391 0.54 4.59 -12.98
C PHE A 391 0.40 5.98 -13.64
N ASP A 392 -0.64 6.19 -14.44
CA ASP A 392 -0.99 7.49 -15.03
C ASP A 392 -1.73 8.40 -14.03
N THR A 393 -2.51 7.80 -13.12
CA THR A 393 -3.48 8.51 -12.27
C THR A 393 -3.34 8.22 -10.79
N LYS A 394 -2.91 7.01 -10.40
CA LYS A 394 -2.72 6.68 -8.98
C LYS A 394 -1.37 7.15 -8.45
N HIS A 395 -1.36 7.34 -7.13
CA HIS A 395 -0.15 7.59 -6.37
C HIS A 395 0.40 6.26 -5.84
N TRP A 396 1.73 6.12 -5.88
CA TRP A 396 2.41 4.91 -5.40
C TRP A 396 3.61 5.29 -4.53
N MET A 397 3.80 4.57 -3.44
CA MET A 397 5.09 4.46 -2.76
C MET A 397 5.86 3.31 -3.43
N VAL A 398 7.16 3.50 -3.64
CA VAL A 398 8.00 2.51 -4.30
C VAL A 398 9.31 2.32 -3.56
N LEU A 399 9.67 1.07 -3.31
CA LEU A 399 10.98 0.68 -2.77
C LEU A 399 11.76 -0.08 -3.85
N PHE A 400 12.91 0.47 -4.22
CA PHE A 400 13.92 -0.15 -5.07
C PHE A 400 15.06 -0.68 -4.21
N PRO A 401 15.18 -1.99 -3.96
CA PRO A 401 16.43 -2.59 -3.51
C PRO A 401 17.49 -2.39 -4.60
N LEU A 402 18.75 -2.21 -4.24
CA LEU A 402 19.85 -2.03 -5.18
C LEU A 402 20.92 -3.09 -4.94
N ASN A 403 21.58 -3.51 -6.02
CA ASN A 403 22.73 -4.40 -5.92
C ASN A 403 23.85 -3.76 -5.07
N LYS A 404 24.52 -4.58 -4.26
CA LYS A 404 25.78 -4.18 -3.62
C LYS A 404 26.83 -4.06 -4.74
N ASN A 405 27.31 -2.85 -4.97
CA ASN A 405 28.40 -2.60 -5.92
C ASN A 405 29.68 -3.33 -5.51
#